data_AF-A0A2A6RFM7-F1
#
_entry.id   AF-A0A2A6RFM7-F1
#
_cell.length_a   1.000
_cell.length_b   1.000
_cell.length_c   1.000
_cell.angle_alpha   90.00
_cell.angle_beta   90.00
_cell.angle_gamma   90.00
#
_symmetry.space_group_name_H-M   'P 1'
#
loop_
_entity.id
_entity.type
_entity.pdbx_description
1 polymer ?
#
loop_
_entity_poly.entity_id
_entity_poly.type
_entity_poly.pdbx_seq_one_letter_code
_entity_poly.pdbx_strand_id
1 'polypeptide(L)'
;MLYILGVLIALGCVGLFGGIGLLTLWGGVETLRTEVPRDYVRSQAGSGARLTTLTLMGLPMLITAIFGIITALRFLQVAFGMA
;
A
#
# COMPACT_ATOMS: atom_id res chain seq x y z
N MET A 1 -29.49 -10.43 -9.65
CA MET A 1 -29.56 -9.33 -8.67
C MET A 1 -28.40 -9.36 -7.66
N LEU A 2 -28.12 -10.51 -7.01
CA LEU A 2 -26.97 -10.67 -6.10
C LEU A 2 -25.60 -10.34 -6.72
N TYR A 3 -25.37 -10.69 -7.99
CA TYR A 3 -24.12 -10.40 -8.71
C TYR A 3 -23.82 -8.89 -8.80
N ILE A 4 -24.80 -8.09 -9.23
CA ILE A 4 -24.67 -6.63 -9.39
C ILE A 4 -24.39 -5.96 -8.04
N LEU A 5 -25.06 -6.41 -6.98
CA LEU A 5 -24.83 -5.92 -5.63
C LEU A 5 -23.40 -6.25 -5.15
N GLY A 6 -22.91 -7.46 -5.43
CA GLY A 6 -21.53 -7.85 -5.11
C GLY A 6 -20.48 -7.00 -5.85
N VAL A 7 -20.71 -6.68 -7.13
CA VAL A 7 -19.83 -5.80 -7.92
C VAL A 7 -19.82 -4.38 -7.36
N LEU A 8 -20.98 -3.82 -6.98
CA LEU A 8 -21.07 -2.49 -6.39
C LEU A 8 -20.33 -2.40 -5.04
N ILE A 9 -20.48 -3.41 -4.19
CA ILE A 9 -19.77 -3.47 -2.90
C ILE A 9 -18.26 -3.58 -3.13
N ALA A 10 -17.83 -4.41 -4.08
CA ALA A 10 -16.43 -4.54 -4.44
C ALA A 10 -15.82 -3.22 -4.92
N LEU A 11 -16.50 -2.49 -5.82
CA LEU A 11 -16.07 -1.18 -6.28
C LEU A 11 -15.99 -0.16 -5.14
N GLY A 12 -16.98 -0.15 -4.25
CA GLY A 12 -16.97 0.70 -3.05
C GLY A 12 -15.79 0.40 -2.12
N CYS A 13 -15.51 -0.90 -1.87
CA CYS A 13 -14.36 -1.33 -1.07
C CYS A 13 -13.04 -0.91 -1.73
N VAL A 14 -12.87 -1.09 -3.04
CA VAL A 14 -11.63 -0.69 -3.75
C VAL A 14 -11.39 0.81 -3.59
N GLY A 15 -12.43 1.64 -3.74
CA GLY A 15 -12.32 3.09 -3.56
C GLY A 15 -11.92 3.48 -2.12
N LEU A 16 -12.59 2.90 -1.12
CA LEU A 16 -12.31 3.19 0.29
C LEU A 16 -10.92 2.72 0.71
N PHE A 17 -10.55 1.47 0.41
CA PHE A 17 -9.22 0.94 0.75
C PHE A 17 -8.11 1.64 -0.03
N GLY A 18 -8.33 1.98 -1.30
CA GLY A 18 -7.39 2.79 -2.07
C GLY A 18 -7.17 4.18 -1.47
N GLY A 19 -8.26 4.84 -1.06
CA GLY A 19 -8.20 6.14 -0.39
C GLY A 19 -7.47 6.08 0.95
N ILE A 20 -7.79 5.11 1.80
CA ILE A 20 -7.11 4.89 3.09
C ILE A 20 -5.63 4.58 2.87
N GLY A 21 -5.28 3.76 1.87
CA GLY A 21 -3.90 3.47 1.51
C GLY A 21 -3.11 4.71 1.12
N LEU A 22 -3.69 5.57 0.26
CA LEU A 22 -3.08 6.83 -0.15
C LEU A 22 -2.90 7.80 1.03
N LEU A 23 -3.90 7.93 1.90
CA LEU A 23 -3.81 8.75 3.12
C LEU A 23 -2.73 8.24 4.08
N THR A 24 -2.57 6.92 4.18
CA THR A 24 -1.54 6.29 5.01
C THR A 24 -0.14 6.57 4.44
N LEU A 25 0.05 6.48 3.12
CA LEU A 25 1.30 6.84 2.46
C LEU A 25 1.61 8.32 2.60
N TRP A 26 0.62 9.20 2.41
CA TRP A 26 0.76 10.64 2.62
C TRP A 26 1.18 10.92 4.06
N GLY A 27 0.44 10.42 5.04
CA GLY A 27 0.72 10.64 6.46
C GLY A 27 2.12 10.16 6.83
N GLY A 28 2.52 8.97 6.34
CA GLY A 28 3.87 8.47 6.52
C GLY A 28 4.95 9.39 5.92
N VAL A 29 4.74 9.90 4.71
CA VAL A 29 5.68 10.84 4.06
C VAL A 29 5.75 12.17 4.81
N GLU A 30 4.61 12.69 5.28
CA GLU A 30 4.56 13.96 6.01
C GLU A 30 5.24 13.85 7.37
N THR A 31 4.99 12.77 8.12
CA THR A 31 5.69 12.44 9.37
C THR A 31 7.20 12.32 9.14
N LEU A 32 7.63 11.65 8.06
CA LEU A 32 9.05 11.55 7.70
C LEU A 32 9.68 12.91 7.35
N ARG A 33 8.89 13.89 6.89
CA ARG A 33 9.38 15.23 6.55
C ARG A 33 9.40 16.19 7.72
N THR A 34 8.43 16.08 8.63
CA THR A 34 8.20 17.05 9.72
C THR A 34 8.73 16.57 11.06
N GLU A 35 8.67 15.28 11.37
CA GLU A 35 8.97 14.74 12.71
C GLU A 35 10.29 13.97 12.78
N VAL A 36 10.91 13.65 11.65
CA VAL A 36 12.22 13.00 11.59
C VAL A 36 13.26 14.11 11.42
N PRO A 37 14.06 14.43 12.47
CA PRO A 37 15.23 15.29 12.30
C PRO A 37 16.02 14.82 11.09
N ARG A 38 16.57 15.76 10.30
CA ARG A 38 17.40 15.46 9.12
C ARG A 38 18.51 14.41 9.40
N ASP A 39 18.90 14.23 10.66
CA ASP A 39 19.89 13.29 11.17
C ASP A 39 19.34 12.03 11.88
N TYR A 40 18.01 11.86 11.99
CA TYR A 40 17.38 10.71 12.64
C TYR A 40 17.46 9.42 11.80
N VAL A 41 17.83 9.56 10.52
CA VAL A 41 18.45 8.47 9.79
C VAL A 41 19.83 8.28 10.40
N ARG A 42 19.89 7.62 11.58
CA ARG A 42 21.08 7.37 12.38
C ARG A 42 22.29 7.19 11.46
N SER A 43 23.09 8.24 11.33
CA SER A 43 24.41 8.16 10.70
C SER A 43 25.33 7.19 11.46
N GLN A 44 24.88 6.71 12.63
CA GLN A 44 25.51 5.71 13.49
C GLN A 44 24.88 4.30 13.45
N ALA A 45 23.83 4.05 12.64
CA ALA A 45 23.31 2.68 12.50
C ALA A 45 24.23 1.89 11.56
N GLY A 46 24.88 0.85 12.09
CA GLY A 46 25.71 -0.05 11.28
C GLY A 46 24.97 -0.54 10.05
N SER A 47 25.66 -0.63 8.91
CA SER A 47 25.11 -0.95 7.59
C SER A 47 24.12 -2.13 7.61
N GLY A 48 24.40 -3.18 8.39
CA GLY A 48 23.53 -4.34 8.55
C GLY A 48 22.18 -4.05 9.24
N ALA A 49 22.15 -3.19 10.26
CA ALA A 49 20.90 -2.81 10.94
C ALA A 49 20.02 -1.93 10.03
N ARG A 50 20.65 -1.09 9.22
CA ARG A 50 19.97 -0.23 8.25
C ARG A 50 19.36 -1.05 7.10
N LEU A 51 20.12 -2.00 6.56
CA LEU A 51 19.65 -2.92 5.53
C LEU A 51 18.48 -3.76 6.05
N THR A 52 18.64 -4.44 7.20
CA THR A 52 17.58 -5.27 7.79
C THR A 52 16.30 -4.50 8.08
N THR A 53 16.40 -3.26 8.60
CA THR A 53 15.21 -2.42 8.82
C THR A 53 14.53 -2.05 7.50
N LEU A 54 15.30 -1.68 6.48
CA LEU A 54 14.78 -1.40 5.14
C LEU A 54 14.11 -2.62 4.52
N THR A 55 14.68 -3.83 4.67
CA THR A 55 14.06 -5.05 4.14
C THR A 55 12.81 -5.40 4.94
N LEU A 56 12.85 -5.36 6.28
CA LEU A 56 11.71 -5.71 7.13
C LEU A 56 10.53 -4.76 6.97
N MET A 57 10.76 -3.50 6.59
CA MET A 57 9.70 -2.53 6.37
C MET A 57 9.30 -2.40 4.90
N GLY A 58 10.28 -2.41 3.99
CA GLY A 58 10.08 -2.26 2.56
C GLY A 58 9.49 -3.51 1.91
N LEU A 59 9.92 -4.72 2.32
CA LEU A 59 9.45 -5.96 1.73
C LEU A 59 7.93 -6.16 1.95
N PRO A 60 7.37 -5.98 3.17
CA PRO A 60 5.92 -6.07 3.37
C PRO A 60 5.15 -5.02 2.57
N MET A 61 5.61 -3.77 2.52
CA MET A 61 4.96 -2.74 1.69
C MET A 61 4.92 -3.15 0.22
N LEU A 62 6.03 -3.67 -0.30
CA LEU A 62 6.16 -4.07 -1.69
C LEU A 62 5.26 -5.28 -2.00
N ILE A 63 5.21 -6.27 -1.10
CA ILE A 63 4.27 -7.40 -1.19
C ILE A 63 2.83 -6.89 -1.21
N THR A 64 2.46 -6.02 -0.28
CA THR A 64 1.09 -5.49 -0.16
C THR A 64 0.68 -4.72 -1.41
N ALA A 65 1.60 -3.92 -1.97
CA ALA A 65 1.37 -3.20 -3.23
C ALA A 65 1.16 -4.15 -4.42
N ILE A 66 1.99 -5.20 -4.56
CA ILE A 66 1.82 -6.20 -5.61
C ILE A 66 0.47 -6.91 -5.49
N PHE A 67 0.10 -7.36 -4.28
CA PHE A 67 -1.20 -8.00 -4.05
C PHE A 67 -2.35 -7.05 -4.39
N GLY A 68 -2.26 -5.77 -4.00
CA GLY A 68 -3.24 -4.76 -4.35
C GLY A 68 -3.40 -4.60 -5.87
N ILE A 69 -2.31 -4.57 -6.62
CA ILE A 69 -2.32 -4.49 -8.10
C ILE A 69 -2.97 -5.74 -8.70
N ILE A 70 -2.58 -6.94 -8.25
CA ILE A 70 -3.16 -8.20 -8.73
C ILE A 70 -4.67 -8.22 -8.49
N THR A 71 -5.11 -7.83 -7.29
CA THR A 71 -6.53 -7.76 -6.94
C THR A 71 -7.27 -6.75 -7.82
N ALA A 72 -6.70 -5.56 -8.06
CA ALA A 72 -7.29 -4.56 -8.94
C ALA A 72 -7.42 -5.08 -10.39
N LEU A 73 -6.40 -5.78 -10.90
CA LEU A 73 -6.45 -6.41 -12.23
C LEU A 73 -7.51 -7.50 -12.30
N ARG A 74 -7.68 -8.31 -11.25
CA ARG A 74 -8.77 -9.31 -11.18
C ARG A 74 -10.14 -8.64 -11.21
N PHE A 75 -10.32 -7.53 -10.50
CA PHE A 75 -11.57 -6.77 -10.57
C PHE A 75 -11.83 -6.21 -11.98
N LEU A 76 -10.81 -5.69 -12.66
CA LEU A 76 -10.94 -5.22 -14.05
C LEU A 76 -11.32 -6.36 -15.00
N GLN A 77 -10.66 -7.51 -14.89
CA GLN A 77 -10.97 -8.72 -15.67
C GLN A 77 -12.45 -9.11 -15.54
N VAL A 78 -12.94 -9.19 -14.30
CA VAL A 78 -14.36 -9.49 -14.00
C VAL A 78 -15.28 -8.40 -14.56
N ALA A 79 -14.93 -7.12 -14.40
CA ALA A 79 -15.73 -6.00 -14.87
C ALA A 79 -15.87 -5.96 -16.40
N PHE A 80 -14.82 -6.38 -17.13
CA PHE A 80 -14.83 -6.47 -18.60
C PHE A 80 -15.34 -7.82 -19.13
N GLY A 81 -15.81 -8.73 -18.26
CA GLY A 81 -16.30 -10.05 -18.67
C GLY A 81 -15.23 -11.00 -19.20
N MET A 82 -13.94 -10.68 -18.96
CA MET A 82 -12.81 -11.53 -19.28
C MET A 82 -12.51 -12.38 -18.05
N ALA A 83 -13.18 -13.53 -17.92
CA ALA A 83 -12.93 -14.48 -16.83
C ALA A 83 -11.60 -15.23 -17.03
#